data_AF-A0A1V5AXK2-F1
#
_entry.id   AF-A0A1V5AXK2-F1
#
_cell.length_a   1.000
_cell.length_b   1.000
_cell.length_c   1.000
_cell.angle_alpha   90.00
_cell.angle_beta   90.00
_cell.angle_gamma   90.00
#
_symmetry.space_group_name_H-M   'P 1'
#
loop_
_entity.id
_entity.type
_entity.pdbx_description
1 polymer ?
#
loop_
_entity_poly.entity_id
_entity_poly.type
_entity_poly.pdbx_seq_one_letter_code
_entity_poly.pdbx_strand_id
1 'polypeptide(L)'
;MQANTFDVIPKRKHITFFKLGKLWVFKQFFDNHELFNALLDYYNKDLYRFEFKSTGARNNALKLLERNGFDYDLVEDLKGYVVQLPKSAKYAQILKNAVAFKETATERLFLMKDLAAVEEAVGLGAKIYEGEVSF
;
A
#
# COMPACT_ATOMS: atom_id res chain seq x y z
N MET A 1 -22.32 -23.77 32.59
CA MET A 1 -21.87 -23.71 31.18
C MET A 1 -20.67 -22.79 31.14
N GLN A 2 -19.47 -23.31 30.86
CA GLN A 2 -18.28 -22.47 30.66
C GLN A 2 -18.35 -21.89 29.24
N ALA A 3 -18.25 -20.57 29.13
CA ALA A 3 -18.11 -19.91 27.85
C ALA A 3 -16.74 -20.29 27.28
N ASN A 4 -16.73 -20.98 26.14
CA ASN A 4 -15.53 -21.12 25.32
C ASN A 4 -15.18 -19.73 24.79
N THR A 5 -14.30 -19.01 25.48
CA THR A 5 -13.63 -17.85 24.91
C THR A 5 -12.74 -18.39 23.82
N PHE A 6 -13.21 -18.40 22.58
CA PHE A 6 -12.32 -18.52 21.43
C PHE A 6 -11.30 -17.40 21.60
N ASP A 7 -10.03 -17.74 21.74
CA ASP A 7 -8.93 -16.79 21.59
C ASP A 7 -8.94 -16.32 20.13
N VAL A 8 -9.83 -15.38 19.82
CA VAL A 8 -9.84 -14.68 18.55
C VAL A 8 -8.61 -13.78 18.60
N ILE A 9 -7.49 -14.29 18.08
CA ILE A 9 -6.31 -13.47 17.82
C ILE A 9 -6.79 -12.28 16.98
N PRO A 10 -6.67 -11.04 17.47
CA PRO A 10 -7.10 -9.88 16.72
C PRO A 10 -6.40 -9.90 15.37
N LYS A 11 -7.18 -9.84 14.27
CA LYS A 11 -6.61 -9.80 12.92
C LYS A 11 -5.71 -8.57 12.82
N ARG A 12 -4.40 -8.79 12.75
CA ARG A 12 -3.42 -7.72 12.57
C ARG A 12 -3.66 -7.05 11.23
N LYS A 13 -3.47 -5.73 11.19
CA LYS A 13 -3.52 -4.98 9.93
C LYS A 13 -2.28 -5.35 9.12
N HIS A 14 -2.45 -5.57 7.82
CA HIS A 14 -1.36 -5.99 6.94
C HIS A 14 -0.94 -4.83 6.02
N ILE A 15 0.36 -4.61 5.87
CA ILE A 15 0.92 -3.55 5.02
C ILE A 15 1.76 -4.17 3.90
N THR A 16 1.44 -3.83 2.65
CA THR A 16 2.26 -4.24 1.50
C THR A 16 3.33 -3.18 1.23
N PHE A 17 4.60 -3.58 1.30
CA PHE A 17 5.73 -2.76 0.88
C PHE A 17 6.11 -3.11 -0.55
N PHE A 18 6.17 -2.12 -1.42
CA PHE A 18 6.57 -2.30 -2.82
C PHE A 18 7.99 -1.82 -3.07
N LYS A 19 8.74 -2.58 -3.86
CA LYS A 19 10.02 -2.14 -4.40
C LYS A 19 9.80 -1.30 -5.66
N LEU A 20 10.12 -0.01 -5.58
CA LEU A 20 10.06 0.92 -6.72
C LEU A 20 11.47 1.42 -7.04
N GLY A 21 12.09 0.82 -8.06
CA GLY A 21 13.48 1.10 -8.42
C GLY A 21 14.43 0.85 -7.24
N LYS A 22 15.00 1.91 -6.67
CA LYS A 22 15.88 1.80 -5.48
C LYS A 22 15.12 1.92 -4.16
N LEU A 23 13.88 2.41 -4.17
CA LEU A 23 13.09 2.69 -2.97
C LEU A 23 12.28 1.46 -2.54
N TRP A 24 11.97 1.42 -1.24
CA TRP A 24 10.86 0.65 -0.71
C TRP A 24 9.77 1.61 -0.25
N VAL A 25 8.53 1.35 -0.61
CA VAL A 25 7.41 2.25 -0.33
C VAL A 25 6.18 1.52 0.20
N PHE A 26 5.40 2.18 1.03
CA PHE A 26 4.06 1.72 1.39
C PHE A 26 3.14 2.91 1.68
N LYS A 27 1.83 2.67 1.65
CA LYS A 27 0.81 3.66 2.03
C LYS A 27 -0.07 3.09 3.12
N GLN A 28 -0.07 3.75 4.28
CA GLN A 28 -0.92 3.40 5.40
C GLN A 28 -1.34 4.66 6.14
N PHE A 29 -2.61 4.72 6.53
CA PHE A 29 -3.08 5.69 7.50
C PHE A 29 -2.93 5.10 8.91
N PHE A 30 -2.27 5.82 9.81
CA PHE A 30 -2.09 5.40 11.18
C PHE A 30 -3.01 6.21 12.10
N ASP A 31 -3.89 5.50 12.82
CA ASP A 31 -4.70 6.09 13.90
C ASP A 31 -3.81 6.45 15.12
N ASN A 32 -2.68 5.74 15.28
CA ASN A 32 -1.68 6.01 16.31
C ASN A 32 -0.71 7.12 15.85
N HIS A 33 -0.87 8.32 16.43
CA HIS A 33 -0.02 9.47 16.14
C HIS A 33 1.45 9.27 16.51
N GLU A 34 1.77 8.52 17.57
CA GLU A 34 3.15 8.23 17.97
C GLU A 34 3.86 7.37 16.92
N LEU A 35 3.16 6.36 16.40
CA LEU A 35 3.68 5.51 15.32
C LEU A 35 3.90 6.31 14.03
N PHE A 36 2.95 7.18 13.67
CA PHE A 36 3.12 8.07 12.52
C PHE A 36 4.34 8.99 12.70
N ASN A 37 4.46 9.63 13.86
CA ASN A 37 5.56 10.55 14.16
C ASN A 37 6.92 9.85 14.14
N ALA A 38 7.00 8.60 14.62
CA ALA A 38 8.22 7.80 14.58
C ALA A 38 8.67 7.43 13.15
N LEU A 39 7.76 7.49 12.17
CA LEU A 39 8.05 7.24 10.76
C LEU A 39 8.07 8.52 9.91
N LEU A 40 7.88 9.70 10.52
CA LEU A 40 7.63 10.96 9.83
C LEU A 40 8.75 11.37 8.88
N ASP A 41 10.01 11.11 9.25
CA ASP A 41 11.18 11.39 8.41
C ASP A 41 11.17 10.64 7.07
N TYR A 42 10.40 9.56 6.98
CA TYR A 42 10.21 8.77 5.76
C TYR A 42 8.94 9.12 5.01
N TYR A 43 8.09 10.03 5.52
CA TYR A 43 6.81 10.33 4.93
C TYR A 43 6.93 11.36 3.79
N ASN A 44 6.56 10.95 2.59
CA ASN A 44 6.40 11.83 1.44
C ASN A 44 4.98 12.41 1.45
N LYS A 45 4.86 13.69 1.82
CA LYS A 45 3.57 14.40 1.92
C LYS A 45 2.89 14.64 0.58
N ASP A 46 3.65 14.76 -0.51
CA ASP A 46 3.10 15.05 -1.84
C ASP A 46 2.48 13.79 -2.45
N LEU A 47 3.04 12.63 -2.12
CA LEU A 47 2.58 11.31 -2.59
C LEU A 47 1.78 10.54 -1.54
N TYR A 48 1.63 11.07 -0.33
CA TYR A 48 0.94 10.46 0.80
C TYR A 48 1.37 9.02 1.07
N ARG A 49 2.68 8.76 1.09
CA ARG A 49 3.28 7.43 1.26
C ARG A 49 4.59 7.51 2.03
N PHE A 50 5.02 6.41 2.61
CA PHE A 50 6.34 6.29 3.24
C PHE A 50 7.36 5.77 2.24
N GLU A 51 8.57 6.32 2.25
CA GLU A 51 9.66 5.99 1.33
C GLU A 51 10.97 5.71 2.06
N PHE A 52 11.56 4.55 1.80
CA PHE A 52 12.82 4.13 2.41
C PHE A 52 13.89 3.98 1.34
N LYS A 53 14.92 4.83 1.44
CA LYS A 53 16.07 4.83 0.53
C LYS A 53 17.13 3.79 0.89
N SER A 54 17.17 3.36 2.16
CA SER A 54 18.15 2.39 2.66
C SER A 54 17.48 1.17 3.27
N THR A 55 18.12 0.01 3.13
CA THR A 55 17.66 -1.25 3.75
C THR A 55 17.63 -1.15 5.28
N GLY A 56 18.58 -0.43 5.89
CA GLY A 56 18.61 -0.22 7.33
C GLY A 56 17.39 0.55 7.84
N ALA A 57 17.03 1.65 7.19
CA ALA A 57 15.86 2.44 7.54
C ALA A 57 14.56 1.62 7.38
N ARG A 58 14.42 0.90 6.26
CA ARG A 58 13.29 -0.01 6.02
C ARG A 58 13.17 -1.05 7.14
N ASN A 59 14.26 -1.74 7.48
CA ASN A 59 14.23 -2.80 8.48
C ASN A 59 13.87 -2.28 9.89
N ASN A 60 14.30 -1.07 10.22
CA ASN A 60 13.91 -0.43 11.48
C ASN A 60 12.41 -0.11 11.50
N ALA A 61 11.86 0.37 10.37
CA ALA A 61 10.42 0.61 10.24
C ALA A 61 9.60 -0.68 10.34
N LEU A 62 10.03 -1.77 9.69
CA LEU A 62 9.38 -3.08 9.78
C LEU A 62 9.28 -3.57 11.23
N LYS A 63 10.39 -3.53 11.98
CA LYS A 63 10.40 -3.89 13.40
C LYS A 63 9.47 -3.01 14.24
N LEU A 64 9.40 -1.72 13.93
CA LEU A 64 8.49 -0.80 14.61
C LEU A 64 7.03 -1.16 14.33
N LEU A 65 6.69 -1.48 13.08
CA LEU A 65 5.35 -1.89 12.66
C LEU A 65 4.92 -3.21 13.31
N GLU A 66 5.79 -4.22 13.34
CA GLU A 66 5.52 -5.51 14.01
C GLU A 66 5.20 -5.32 15.50
N ARG A 67 6.00 -4.50 16.20
CA ARG A 67 5.79 -4.17 17.61
C ARG A 67 4.48 -3.44 17.87
N ASN A 68 3.95 -2.77 16.84
CA ASN A 68 2.66 -2.08 16.88
C ASN A 68 1.52 -2.91 16.27
N GLY A 69 1.70 -4.22 16.08
CA GLY A 69 0.65 -5.14 15.69
C GLY A 69 0.32 -5.12 14.19
N PHE A 70 1.25 -4.69 13.35
CA PHE A 70 1.14 -4.82 11.90
C PHE A 70 1.95 -6.01 11.39
N ASP A 71 1.37 -6.76 10.47
CA ASP A 71 2.09 -7.70 9.64
C ASP A 71 2.41 -7.04 8.28
N TYR A 72 3.35 -7.61 7.52
CA TYR A 72 3.76 -7.01 6.25
C TYR A 72 4.20 -8.04 5.21
N ASP A 73 4.09 -7.64 3.94
CA ASP A 73 4.72 -8.32 2.80
C ASP A 73 5.70 -7.41 2.10
N LEU A 74 6.77 -8.00 1.55
CA LEU A 74 7.72 -7.34 0.67
C LEU A 74 7.46 -7.81 -0.77
N VAL A 75 7.00 -6.90 -1.61
CA VAL A 75 6.61 -7.18 -2.99
C VAL A 75 7.55 -6.48 -3.95
N GLU A 76 8.26 -7.27 -4.75
CA GLU A 76 9.14 -6.76 -5.82
C GLU A 76 8.47 -6.86 -7.21
N ASP A 77 7.69 -7.91 -7.44
CA ASP A 77 6.86 -8.05 -8.63
C ASP A 77 5.50 -7.35 -8.41
N LEU A 78 5.24 -6.30 -9.18
CA LEU A 78 4.01 -5.51 -9.06
C LEU A 78 2.79 -6.19 -9.71
N LYS A 79 2.97 -7.35 -10.36
CA LYS A 79 1.88 -8.06 -11.02
C LYS A 79 0.73 -8.35 -10.06
N GLY A 80 -0.48 -8.08 -10.52
CA GLY A 80 -1.71 -8.23 -9.72
C GLY A 80 -2.02 -7.05 -8.80
N TYR A 81 -1.08 -6.14 -8.54
CA TYR A 81 -1.30 -4.93 -7.74
C TYR A 81 -1.57 -3.67 -8.56
N VAL A 82 -1.33 -3.74 -9.87
CA VAL A 82 -1.53 -2.60 -10.78
C VAL A 82 -2.88 -2.70 -11.45
N VAL A 83 -3.63 -1.60 -11.42
CA VAL A 83 -4.89 -1.45 -12.15
C VAL A 83 -4.80 -0.31 -13.15
N GLN A 84 -5.53 -0.45 -14.25
CA GLN A 84 -5.70 0.56 -15.28
C GLN A 84 -7.13 1.10 -15.30
N LEU A 85 -7.26 2.39 -15.58
CA LEU A 85 -8.54 3.07 -15.68
C LEU A 85 -8.50 4.15 -16.79
N PRO A 86 -9.55 4.25 -17.64
CA PRO A 86 -9.61 5.28 -18.68
C PRO A 86 -9.50 6.70 -18.11
N LYS A 87 -8.84 7.60 -18.83
CA LYS A 87 -8.69 8.99 -18.36
C LYS A 87 -10.00 9.75 -18.20
N SER A 88 -11.05 9.33 -18.89
CA SER A 88 -12.40 9.90 -18.78
C SER A 88 -13.13 9.49 -17.50
N ALA A 89 -12.69 8.43 -16.82
CA ALA A 89 -13.35 7.91 -15.63
C ALA A 89 -12.93 8.69 -14.36
N LYS A 90 -13.86 8.75 -13.39
CA LYS A 90 -13.59 9.29 -12.06
C LYS A 90 -12.64 8.33 -11.33
N TYR A 91 -11.57 8.87 -10.74
CA TYR A 91 -10.49 8.06 -10.17
C TYR A 91 -10.13 8.42 -8.72
N ALA A 92 -10.79 9.42 -8.11
CA ALA A 92 -10.43 9.92 -6.79
C ALA A 92 -10.48 8.84 -5.69
N GLN A 93 -11.46 7.93 -5.75
CA GLN A 93 -11.56 6.80 -4.81
C GLN A 93 -10.41 5.82 -4.97
N ILE A 94 -10.03 5.50 -6.21
CA ILE A 94 -8.90 4.62 -6.53
C ILE A 94 -7.57 5.26 -6.09
N LEU A 95 -7.38 6.56 -6.36
CA LEU A 95 -6.18 7.31 -5.98
C LEU A 95 -5.94 7.28 -4.46
N LYS A 96 -7.02 7.35 -3.65
CA LYS A 96 -6.91 7.29 -2.19
C LYS A 96 -6.17 6.04 -1.73
N ASN A 97 -6.40 4.90 -2.40
CA ASN A 97 -5.79 3.62 -2.09
C ASN A 97 -4.55 3.29 -2.95
N ALA A 98 -4.10 4.19 -3.81
CA ALA A 98 -2.91 4.00 -4.63
C ALA A 98 -1.63 4.49 -3.92
N VAL A 99 -0.56 3.69 -4.01
CA VAL A 99 0.80 3.98 -3.56
C VAL A 99 1.57 4.78 -4.61
N ALA A 100 1.29 4.53 -5.88
CA ALA A 100 1.84 5.25 -7.01
C ALA A 100 0.81 5.29 -8.13
N PHE A 101 0.91 6.29 -8.99
CA PHE A 101 0.13 6.31 -10.22
C PHE A 101 0.95 6.97 -11.34
N LYS A 102 0.61 6.64 -12.58
CA LYS A 102 1.13 7.31 -13.76
C LYS A 102 0.05 7.43 -14.81
N GLU A 103 0.20 8.41 -15.68
CA GLU A 103 -0.69 8.59 -16.81
C GLU A 103 -0.02 8.15 -18.12
N THR A 104 -0.80 7.53 -19.00
CA THR A 104 -0.41 7.23 -20.39
C THR A 104 -1.18 8.17 -21.33
N ALA A 105 -1.19 7.90 -22.64
CA ALA A 105 -1.99 8.67 -23.58
C ALA A 105 -3.49 8.55 -23.31
N THR A 106 -3.98 7.34 -22.99
CA THR A 106 -5.41 7.03 -22.88
C THR A 106 -5.85 6.61 -21.47
N GLU A 107 -4.93 6.01 -20.71
CA GLU A 107 -5.22 5.36 -19.43
C GLU A 107 -4.44 6.01 -18.26
N ARG A 108 -4.93 5.77 -17.05
CA ARG A 108 -4.19 5.94 -15.80
C ARG A 108 -3.87 4.58 -15.22
N LEU A 109 -2.64 4.39 -14.78
CA LEU A 109 -2.18 3.19 -14.09
C LEU A 109 -1.98 3.53 -12.62
N PHE A 110 -2.51 2.69 -11.73
CA PHE A 110 -2.42 2.83 -10.29
C PHE A 110 -1.81 1.58 -9.68
N LEU A 111 -0.75 1.74 -8.89
CA LEU A 111 -0.26 0.70 -8.01
C LEU A 111 -1.06 0.78 -6.70
N MET A 112 -1.89 -0.23 -6.44
CA MET A 112 -2.76 -0.28 -5.27
C MET A 112 -1.98 -0.72 -4.02
N LYS A 113 -2.38 -0.23 -2.84
CA LYS A 113 -1.68 -0.48 -1.58
C LYS A 113 -1.73 -1.94 -1.09
N ASP A 114 -2.71 -2.72 -1.55
CA ASP A 114 -2.94 -4.12 -1.22
C ASP A 114 -3.92 -4.74 -2.23
N LEU A 115 -4.13 -6.06 -2.17
CA LEU A 115 -5.06 -6.77 -3.07
C LEU A 115 -6.53 -6.39 -2.83
N ALA A 116 -6.91 -6.04 -1.60
CA ALA A 116 -8.27 -5.58 -1.31
C ALA A 116 -8.58 -4.26 -2.04
N ALA A 117 -7.60 -3.36 -2.13
CA ALA A 117 -7.70 -2.13 -2.91
C ALA A 117 -7.74 -2.40 -4.42
N VAL A 118 -7.10 -3.46 -4.91
CA VAL A 118 -7.25 -3.92 -6.31
C VAL A 118 -8.68 -4.34 -6.57
N GLU A 119 -9.25 -5.19 -5.71
CA GLU A 119 -10.64 -5.64 -5.83
C GLU A 119 -11.63 -4.47 -5.78
N GLU A 120 -11.43 -3.52 -4.86
CA GLU A 120 -12.23 -2.30 -4.78
C GLU A 120 -12.13 -1.49 -6.08
N ALA A 121 -10.93 -1.28 -6.61
CA ALA A 121 -10.73 -0.55 -7.86
C ALA A 121 -11.39 -1.24 -9.06
N VAL A 122 -11.32 -2.58 -9.12
CA VAL A 122 -12.01 -3.37 -10.16
C VAL A 122 -13.53 -3.21 -10.04
N GLY A 123 -14.08 -3.22 -8.82
CA GLY A 123 -15.49 -2.93 -8.56
C GLY A 123 -15.91 -1.52 -9.01
N LEU A 124 -14.98 -0.58 -9.07
CA LEU A 124 -15.18 0.78 -9.57
C LEU A 124 -14.92 0.94 -11.08
N GLY A 125 -14.71 -0.17 -11.80
CA GLY A 125 -14.53 -0.19 -13.26
C GLY A 125 -13.08 -0.13 -13.74
N ALA A 126 -12.10 -0.23 -12.84
CA ALA A 126 -10.72 -0.46 -13.24
C ALA A 126 -10.53 -1.89 -13.74
N LYS A 127 -9.43 -2.14 -14.46
CA LYS A 127 -9.02 -3.49 -14.89
C LYS A 127 -7.63 -3.78 -14.35
N ILE A 128 -7.35 -5.03 -13.99
CA ILE A 128 -5.98 -5.42 -13.65
C ILE A 128 -5.09 -5.21 -14.88
N TYR A 129 -3.92 -4.60 -14.65
CA TYR A 129 -2.93 -4.37 -15.68
C TYR A 129 -1.96 -5.55 -15.74
N GLU A 130 -1.92 -6.25 -16.87
CA GLU A 130 -1.07 -7.43 -17.07
C GLU A 130 0.29 -7.10 -17.71
N GLY A 131 0.54 -5.84 -18.05
CA GLY A 131 1.79 -5.41 -18.66
C GLY A 131 2.89 -5.09 -17.65
N GLU A 132 4.12 -4.95 -18.13
CA GLU A 132 5.23 -4.45 -17.32
C GLU A 132 5.15 -2.93 -17.13
N VAL A 133 5.37 -2.49 -15.90
CA VAL A 133 5.32 -1.07 -15.54
C VAL A 133 6.34 -0.75 -14.46
N SER A 134 7.08 0.33 -14.68
CA SER A 134 7.85 1.02 -13.65
C SER A 134 7.13 2.29 -13.17
N PHE A 135 7.32 2.58 -11.89
CA PHE A 135 6.86 3.78 -11.18
C PHE A 135 8.04 4.46 -10.47
#